data_AF-A0A2U1R088-F1
#
_entry.id   AF-A0A2U1R088-F1
#
_cell.length_a   1.000
_cell.length_b   1.000
_cell.length_c   1.000
_cell.angle_alpha   90.00
_cell.angle_beta   90.00
_cell.angle_gamma   90.00
#
_symmetry.space_group_name_H-M   'P 1'
#
loop_
_entity.id
_entity.type
_entity.pdbx_description
1 polymer ?
#
loop_
_entity_poly.entity_id
_entity_poly.type
_entity_poly.pdbx_seq_one_letter_code
_entity_poly.pdbx_strand_id
1 'polypeptide(L)'
;MITFQNIKTNIITTATILLIGMVVNAQNDTVRYVGKTLSNVDYHHGQLSPAVGVHATQIMRASREHPEKADGFGWTYNHQPMMAYWNNTFYLHYLSAPSGEHIPPSQTLLMTSKDGVTWTKPEVIFPIYRIPDGWKKEGVEGVAKNLDAIMHQRMGFYTSKDKRLFALAYYGIAMDEKDDPNDGKGIGRVIREIRKDGSFGEIYFIRYNKTWDKSKSNFPFYTTSKDKGLKKACEEILSEPLVLQQWVEEADRDDELIPLQKPYKAFSYYHLPNGNVVGLWKHALTSISRDGGKSWDYMPLRAPGFVNSNAKIWGQKTSDNRYATLYNPSEYRWPLAISTSDDGLNYKDLLLVHGEVSPMRYGGNYKSAGPQYVRGITEKDGTPPDGKIWVGYSMNKEDIWVASIPVPVTSVVTEDVNDIFNTLPNGDELKFWNTYDLSWASTKIEKKSDGKKWLTLRDQDAFDYSRAERVIPFAAKMEAVFTVMPEQNNHGLLQIEFQNKQGLPSVRLVFDSDGQLKVKTGARFNTIAKYEANKTYKVAVKLDAKNRSYTVKVNDEKEATKIFYAPTDGFERIMFRTGEQRHSPDADTEPDTEDYDDLPQTGKLIPEAVFNIESLITKKL
;
A
#
# COMPACT_ATOMS: atom_id res chain seq x y z
N MET A 1 6.59 11.05 -63.72
CA MET A 1 7.02 11.43 -62.34
C MET A 1 5.84 11.72 -61.41
N ILE A 2 4.71 12.24 -61.90
CA ILE A 2 3.51 12.58 -61.10
C ILE A 2 2.75 11.34 -60.57
N THR A 3 2.75 10.23 -61.31
CA THR A 3 2.02 9.00 -60.94
C THR A 3 2.61 8.26 -59.72
N PHE A 4 3.93 8.36 -59.51
CA PHE A 4 4.60 7.74 -58.36
C PHE A 4 4.44 8.54 -57.05
N GLN A 5 4.24 9.86 -57.13
CA GLN A 5 3.97 10.71 -55.97
C GLN A 5 2.58 10.44 -55.39
N ASN A 6 1.56 10.29 -56.24
CA ASN A 6 0.20 9.98 -55.79
C ASN A 6 0.10 8.60 -55.11
N ILE A 7 0.88 7.61 -55.55
CA ILE A 7 0.94 6.28 -54.91
C ILE A 7 1.58 6.37 -53.52
N LYS A 8 2.68 7.11 -53.36
CA LYS A 8 3.32 7.32 -52.05
C LYS A 8 2.42 8.07 -51.08
N THR A 9 1.73 9.13 -51.52
CA THR A 9 0.79 9.87 -50.67
C THR A 9 -0.40 9.00 -50.26
N ASN A 10 -0.97 8.21 -51.18
CA ASN A 10 -2.08 7.31 -50.86
C ASN A 10 -1.66 6.16 -49.92
N ILE A 11 -0.44 5.63 -50.03
CA ILE A 11 0.08 4.61 -49.10
C ILE A 11 0.31 5.23 -47.71
N ILE A 12 0.87 6.44 -47.64
CA ILE A 12 1.09 7.14 -46.36
C ILE A 12 -0.26 7.46 -45.71
N THR A 13 -1.22 8.03 -46.44
CA THR A 13 -2.55 8.35 -45.91
C THR A 13 -3.32 7.08 -45.49
N THR A 14 -3.22 5.99 -46.25
CA THR A 14 -3.86 4.72 -45.89
C THR A 14 -3.20 4.08 -44.67
N ALA A 15 -1.86 4.11 -44.57
CA ALA A 15 -1.13 3.65 -43.40
C ALA A 15 -1.43 4.51 -42.15
N THR A 16 -1.56 5.83 -42.30
CA THR A 16 -1.96 6.74 -41.21
C THR A 16 -3.39 6.49 -40.78
N ILE A 17 -4.35 6.30 -41.70
CA ILE A 17 -5.74 5.97 -41.37
C ILE A 17 -5.84 4.59 -40.70
N LEU A 18 -5.10 3.58 -41.17
CA LEU A 18 -5.02 2.26 -40.54
C LEU A 18 -4.41 2.34 -39.14
N LEU A 19 -3.33 3.11 -38.93
CA LEU A 19 -2.76 3.34 -37.61
C LEU A 19 -3.75 4.04 -36.68
N ILE A 20 -4.44 5.08 -37.15
CA ILE A 20 -5.45 5.80 -36.36
C ILE A 20 -6.62 4.86 -36.02
N GLY A 21 -7.10 4.06 -36.97
CA GLY A 21 -8.18 3.09 -36.75
C GLY A 21 -7.81 2.00 -35.73
N MET A 22 -6.58 1.48 -35.77
CA MET A 22 -6.09 0.51 -34.78
C MET A 22 -5.95 1.14 -33.39
N VAL A 23 -5.44 2.37 -33.29
CA VAL A 23 -5.30 3.07 -31.99
C VAL A 23 -6.66 3.40 -31.37
N VAL A 24 -7.65 3.82 -32.18
CA VAL A 24 -9.00 4.13 -31.70
C VAL A 24 -9.74 2.86 -31.24
N ASN A 25 -9.60 1.74 -31.94
CA ASN A 25 -10.17 0.47 -31.49
C ASN A 25 -9.47 -0.08 -30.24
N ALA A 26 -8.13 0.03 -30.14
CA ALA A 26 -7.39 -0.37 -28.95
C ALA A 26 -7.77 0.45 -27.69
N GLN A 27 -8.08 1.73 -27.86
CA GLN A 27 -8.59 2.57 -26.75
C GLN A 27 -10.03 2.20 -26.34
N ASN A 28 -10.80 1.55 -27.22
CA ASN A 28 -12.18 1.15 -26.96
C ASN A 28 -12.35 -0.25 -26.36
N ASP A 29 -11.33 -1.11 -26.39
CA ASP A 29 -11.37 -2.47 -25.84
C ASP A 29 -10.43 -2.68 -24.64
N THR A 30 -9.97 -1.59 -23.99
CA THR A 30 -9.03 -1.66 -22.87
C THR A 30 -9.53 -1.05 -21.58
N VAL A 31 -8.78 -1.31 -20.49
CA VAL A 31 -8.96 -0.70 -19.18
C VAL A 31 -8.91 0.81 -19.29
N ARG A 32 -9.89 1.49 -18.70
CA ARG A 32 -9.94 2.94 -18.62
C ARG A 32 -10.66 3.41 -17.37
N TYR A 33 -10.31 4.61 -16.94
CA TYR A 33 -11.03 5.32 -15.90
C TYR A 33 -12.05 6.25 -16.56
N VAL A 34 -13.33 5.96 -16.34
CA VAL A 34 -14.48 6.76 -16.82
C VAL A 34 -15.08 7.65 -15.74
N GLY A 35 -14.57 7.56 -14.51
CA GLY A 35 -14.95 8.45 -13.42
C GLY A 35 -14.47 9.89 -13.64
N LYS A 36 -14.95 10.79 -12.79
CA LYS A 36 -14.62 12.24 -12.85
C LYS A 36 -13.86 12.74 -11.63
N THR A 37 -13.61 11.86 -10.66
CA THR A 37 -12.90 12.23 -9.43
C THR A 37 -11.41 12.28 -9.70
N LEU A 38 -10.77 13.36 -9.27
CA LEU A 38 -9.33 13.56 -9.39
C LEU A 38 -8.72 13.69 -8.00
N SER A 39 -7.48 13.24 -7.85
CA SER A 39 -6.72 13.41 -6.63
C SER A 39 -6.02 14.77 -6.63
N ASN A 40 -6.16 15.53 -5.54
CA ASN A 40 -5.43 16.79 -5.35
C ASN A 40 -4.07 16.53 -4.68
N VAL A 41 -2.98 16.84 -5.39
CA VAL A 41 -1.60 16.56 -4.98
C VAL A 41 -1.17 17.31 -3.72
N ASP A 42 -1.78 18.46 -3.43
CA ASP A 42 -1.47 19.30 -2.27
C ASP A 42 -1.90 18.67 -0.94
N TYR A 43 -2.66 17.57 -0.99
CA TYR A 43 -3.14 16.85 0.18
C TYR A 43 -2.66 15.40 0.12
N HIS A 44 -2.07 14.89 1.21
CA HIS A 44 -1.66 13.48 1.30
C HIS A 44 -2.79 12.50 1.02
N HIS A 45 -4.00 12.83 1.45
CA HIS A 45 -5.21 12.05 1.23
C HIS A 45 -5.90 12.35 -0.13
N GLY A 46 -5.31 13.21 -0.95
CA GLY A 46 -5.79 13.50 -2.31
C GLY A 46 -7.14 14.20 -2.40
N GLN A 47 -7.68 14.68 -1.28
CA GLN A 47 -9.08 15.08 -1.12
C GLN A 47 -10.11 13.99 -1.53
N LEU A 48 -9.69 12.73 -1.49
CA LEU A 48 -10.53 11.58 -1.83
C LEU A 48 -11.35 11.13 -0.63
N SER A 49 -12.62 10.77 -0.86
CA SER A 49 -13.41 10.08 0.15
C SER A 49 -12.88 8.66 0.35
N PRO A 50 -12.79 8.15 1.58
CA PRO A 50 -12.31 6.80 1.84
C PRO A 50 -13.29 5.74 1.35
N ALA A 51 -12.71 4.61 0.90
CA ALA A 51 -13.46 3.36 0.88
C ALA A 51 -13.80 3.00 2.33
N VAL A 52 -15.07 2.71 2.62
CA VAL A 52 -15.54 2.54 4.00
C VAL A 52 -14.94 1.27 4.60
N GLY A 53 -14.43 1.36 5.83
CA GLY A 53 -13.97 0.21 6.61
C GLY A 53 -12.58 -0.31 6.23
N VAL A 54 -11.74 0.53 5.59
CA VAL A 54 -10.36 0.17 5.27
C VAL A 54 -9.50 0.15 6.53
N HIS A 55 -8.80 -0.94 6.77
CA HIS A 55 -7.82 -1.04 7.85
C HIS A 55 -6.42 -1.06 7.26
N ALA A 56 -5.65 0.01 7.47
CA ALA A 56 -4.24 0.10 7.10
C ALA A 56 -3.38 -0.18 8.34
N THR A 57 -2.55 -1.22 8.27
CA THR A 57 -1.74 -1.71 9.39
C THR A 57 -0.27 -1.71 9.03
N GLN A 58 0.56 -1.05 9.83
CA GLN A 58 2.01 -1.12 9.74
C GLN A 58 2.46 -2.45 10.33
N ILE A 59 3.00 -3.32 9.51
CA ILE A 59 3.44 -4.66 9.95
C ILE A 59 4.93 -4.68 10.29
N MET A 60 5.72 -3.76 9.73
CA MET A 60 7.11 -3.56 10.09
C MET A 60 7.45 -2.07 10.04
N ARG A 61 7.93 -1.56 11.18
CA ARG A 61 8.49 -0.21 11.34
C ARG A 61 10.01 -0.30 11.35
N ALA A 62 10.69 0.33 10.41
CA ALA A 62 12.15 0.34 10.38
C ALA A 62 12.72 1.10 11.57
N SER A 63 13.80 0.56 12.15
CA SER A 63 14.54 1.19 13.25
C SER A 63 15.98 0.69 13.31
N ARG A 64 16.97 1.58 13.12
CA ARG A 64 18.39 1.26 13.36
C ARG A 64 18.70 1.14 14.85
N GLU A 65 18.02 1.95 15.65
CA GLU A 65 18.26 2.08 17.09
C GLU A 65 17.57 0.97 17.90
N HIS A 66 16.46 0.41 17.38
CA HIS A 66 15.69 -0.66 17.99
C HIS A 66 15.44 -1.84 17.03
N PRO A 67 16.50 -2.47 16.49
CA PRO A 67 16.37 -3.56 15.52
C PRO A 67 15.59 -4.75 16.11
N GLU A 68 15.64 -4.96 17.43
CA GLU A 68 14.89 -6.00 18.13
C GLU A 68 13.38 -5.82 18.09
N LYS A 69 12.89 -4.59 17.82
CA LYS A 69 11.48 -4.26 17.63
C LYS A 69 11.08 -4.16 16.15
N ALA A 70 12.04 -4.32 15.24
CA ALA A 70 11.88 -4.18 13.80
C ALA A 70 12.20 -5.52 13.09
N ASP A 71 13.18 -5.51 12.19
CA ASP A 71 13.61 -6.63 11.36
C ASP A 71 14.70 -7.51 11.98
N GLY A 72 15.28 -7.09 13.11
CA GLY A 72 16.43 -7.73 13.75
C GLY A 72 17.80 -7.33 13.20
N PHE A 73 17.86 -6.54 12.12
CA PHE A 73 19.09 -6.14 11.44
C PHE A 73 19.35 -4.63 11.51
N GLY A 74 18.31 -3.83 11.76
CA GLY A 74 18.38 -2.38 11.73
C GLY A 74 18.36 -1.82 10.31
N TRP A 75 17.83 -2.56 9.34
CA TRP A 75 17.83 -2.12 7.94
C TRP A 75 16.65 -1.19 7.67
N THR A 76 16.93 -0.13 6.89
CA THR A 76 16.04 1.03 6.73
C THR A 76 15.61 1.30 5.30
N TYR A 77 16.06 0.47 4.36
CA TYR A 77 15.46 0.34 3.04
C TYR A 77 14.68 -0.97 2.99
N ASN A 78 13.36 -0.88 2.95
CA ASN A 78 12.45 -2.02 2.92
C ASN A 78 11.36 -1.77 1.88
N HIS A 79 11.28 -2.61 0.87
CA HIS A 79 10.45 -2.30 -0.29
C HIS A 79 9.92 -3.54 -1.01
N GLN A 80 9.06 -3.29 -2.00
CA GLN A 80 8.61 -4.30 -2.96
C GLN A 80 7.94 -5.53 -2.31
N PRO A 81 6.89 -5.35 -1.51
CA PRO A 81 6.16 -6.47 -0.93
C PRO A 81 5.42 -7.28 -2.01
N MET A 82 5.31 -8.59 -1.79
CA MET A 82 4.43 -9.50 -2.51
C MET A 82 3.61 -10.28 -1.48
N MET A 83 2.40 -10.71 -1.86
CA MET A 83 1.45 -11.31 -0.94
C MET A 83 0.85 -12.60 -1.49
N ALA A 84 0.62 -13.57 -0.62
CA ALA A 84 -0.11 -14.80 -0.89
C ALA A 84 -0.98 -15.19 0.30
N TYR A 85 -1.98 -16.05 0.08
CA TYR A 85 -2.76 -16.70 1.12
C TYR A 85 -2.76 -18.21 0.91
N TRP A 86 -2.18 -18.96 1.83
CA TRP A 86 -2.07 -20.41 1.69
C TRP A 86 -2.16 -21.08 3.05
N ASN A 87 -2.80 -22.25 3.09
CA ASN A 87 -2.92 -23.04 4.32
C ASN A 87 -3.37 -22.21 5.55
N ASN A 88 -4.46 -21.45 5.38
CA ASN A 88 -5.05 -20.56 6.38
C ASN A 88 -4.07 -19.51 6.94
N THR A 89 -3.17 -19.01 6.09
CA THR A 89 -2.08 -18.10 6.49
C THR A 89 -1.81 -17.10 5.38
N PHE A 90 -1.75 -15.82 5.73
CA PHE A 90 -1.16 -14.78 4.89
C PHE A 90 0.36 -14.89 4.90
N TYR A 91 0.96 -14.78 3.73
CA TYR A 91 2.40 -14.68 3.54
C TYR A 91 2.69 -13.35 2.85
N LEU A 92 3.60 -12.57 3.42
CA LEU A 92 4.09 -11.34 2.80
C LEU A 92 5.60 -11.38 2.86
N HIS A 93 6.25 -11.32 1.70
CA HIS A 93 7.70 -11.17 1.65
C HIS A 93 8.07 -9.87 0.93
N TYR A 94 9.18 -9.26 1.35
CA TYR A 94 9.69 -7.98 0.84
C TYR A 94 11.22 -8.03 0.81
N LEU A 95 11.84 -7.21 -0.03
CA LEU A 95 13.30 -7.08 -0.06
C LEU A 95 13.76 -5.98 0.89
N SER A 96 14.96 -6.14 1.43
CA SER A 96 15.55 -5.21 2.37
C SER A 96 17.03 -4.99 2.06
N ALA A 97 17.52 -3.79 2.39
CA ALA A 97 18.93 -3.40 2.37
C ALA A 97 19.21 -2.39 3.52
N PRO A 98 20.46 -2.22 3.96
CA PRO A 98 20.77 -1.41 5.14
C PRO A 98 20.20 0.02 5.13
N SER A 99 20.32 0.74 4.01
CA SER A 99 19.99 2.17 3.94
C SER A 99 19.26 2.63 2.68
N GLY A 100 19.66 2.14 1.50
CA GLY A 100 19.13 2.64 0.22
C GLY A 100 18.98 1.58 -0.87
N GLU A 101 18.29 1.95 -1.93
CA GLU A 101 18.10 1.13 -3.12
C GLU A 101 19.44 0.86 -3.81
N HIS A 102 19.65 -0.38 -4.24
CA HIS A 102 20.87 -0.86 -4.91
C HIS A 102 22.16 -0.78 -4.09
N ILE A 103 22.08 -0.49 -2.79
CA ILE A 103 23.22 -0.52 -1.87
C ILE A 103 23.31 -1.91 -1.24
N PRO A 104 24.38 -2.69 -1.51
CA PRO A 104 24.54 -4.01 -0.92
C PRO A 104 24.95 -3.93 0.57
N PRO A 105 24.77 -5.02 1.35
CA PRO A 105 24.12 -6.27 0.98
C PRO A 105 22.60 -6.14 0.85
N SER A 106 21.96 -7.13 0.22
CA SER A 106 20.50 -7.22 0.14
C SER A 106 20.01 -8.63 0.43
N GLN A 107 18.82 -8.72 1.03
CA GLN A 107 18.15 -9.99 1.34
C GLN A 107 16.63 -9.85 1.19
N THR A 108 15.93 -10.98 1.23
CA THR A 108 14.46 -11.00 1.21
C THR A 108 13.94 -11.59 2.51
N LEU A 109 13.01 -10.88 3.13
CA LEU A 109 12.40 -11.21 4.41
C LEU A 109 10.95 -11.68 4.20
N LEU A 110 10.48 -12.65 4.99
CA LEU A 110 9.12 -13.15 5.03
C LEU A 110 8.47 -12.82 6.38
N MET A 111 7.20 -12.44 6.34
CA MET A 111 6.31 -12.33 7.49
C MET A 111 5.04 -13.13 7.21
N THR A 112 4.43 -13.67 8.27
CA THR A 112 3.18 -14.43 8.15
C THR A 112 2.14 -13.98 9.16
N SER A 113 0.87 -14.21 8.84
CA SER A 113 -0.25 -13.90 9.74
C SER A 113 -1.41 -14.87 9.54
N LYS A 114 -2.10 -15.24 10.62
CA LYS A 114 -3.31 -16.08 10.56
C LYS A 114 -4.59 -15.26 10.35
N ASP A 115 -4.59 -14.02 10.82
CA ASP A 115 -5.75 -13.14 10.91
C ASP A 115 -5.61 -11.85 10.08
N GLY A 116 -4.43 -11.62 9.49
CA GLY A 116 -4.09 -10.40 8.76
C GLY A 116 -3.79 -9.19 9.67
N VAL A 117 -3.85 -9.36 10.99
CA VAL A 117 -3.68 -8.30 12.01
C VAL A 117 -2.40 -8.53 12.81
N THR A 118 -2.20 -9.75 13.29
CA THR A 118 -1.02 -10.13 14.06
C THR A 118 -0.01 -10.80 13.13
N TRP A 119 1.13 -10.17 12.93
CA TRP A 119 2.18 -10.64 12.03
C TRP A 119 3.40 -11.15 12.80
N THR A 120 4.03 -12.20 12.30
CA THR A 120 5.32 -12.67 12.83
C THR A 120 6.41 -11.64 12.59
N LYS A 121 7.48 -11.67 13.39
CA LYS A 121 8.70 -10.93 13.05
C LYS A 121 9.23 -11.34 11.67
N PRO A 122 9.93 -10.45 10.96
CA PRO A 122 10.58 -10.79 9.69
C PRO A 122 11.59 -11.93 9.86
N GLU A 123 11.54 -12.91 8.96
CA GLU A 123 12.51 -14.02 8.87
C GLU A 123 13.17 -14.02 7.49
N VAL A 124 14.47 -14.29 7.41
CA VAL A 124 15.19 -14.34 6.14
C VAL A 124 14.73 -15.56 5.32
N ILE A 125 14.02 -15.31 4.22
CA ILE A 125 13.60 -16.36 3.30
C ILE A 125 14.61 -16.59 2.18
N PHE A 126 15.28 -15.52 1.71
CA PHE A 126 16.43 -15.61 0.81
C PHE A 126 17.57 -14.74 1.35
N PRO A 127 18.74 -15.35 1.65
CA PRO A 127 19.83 -14.67 2.33
C PRO A 127 20.67 -13.81 1.37
N ILE A 128 21.61 -13.06 1.95
CA ILE A 128 22.66 -12.35 1.22
C ILE A 128 23.44 -13.32 0.33
N TYR A 129 23.78 -12.90 -0.88
CA TYR A 129 24.54 -13.69 -1.85
C TYR A 129 25.84 -12.97 -2.24
N ARG A 130 26.99 -13.54 -1.86
CA ARG A 130 28.31 -13.01 -2.20
C ARG A 130 28.69 -13.27 -3.66
N ILE A 131 29.05 -12.21 -4.38
CA ILE A 131 29.65 -12.30 -5.71
C ILE A 131 31.14 -12.62 -5.55
N PRO A 132 31.70 -13.60 -6.29
CA PRO A 132 33.11 -13.94 -6.20
C PRO A 132 34.00 -12.77 -6.60
N ASP A 133 35.06 -12.55 -5.82
CA ASP A 133 36.08 -11.56 -6.13
C ASP A 133 36.69 -11.82 -7.52
N GLY A 134 36.94 -10.73 -8.25
CA GLY A 134 37.46 -10.80 -9.62
C GLY A 134 36.40 -10.93 -10.71
N TRP A 135 35.12 -11.11 -10.34
CA TRP A 135 34.03 -11.10 -11.32
C TRP A 135 33.84 -9.69 -11.93
N LYS A 136 33.45 -9.63 -13.20
CA LYS A 136 33.24 -8.37 -13.94
C LYS A 136 31.89 -8.41 -14.66
N LYS A 137 31.15 -7.30 -14.60
CA LYS A 137 29.91 -7.11 -15.34
C LYS A 137 30.23 -6.61 -16.74
N GLU A 138 29.69 -7.26 -17.76
CA GLU A 138 29.92 -6.84 -19.15
C GLU A 138 29.33 -5.45 -19.40
N GLY A 139 30.16 -4.50 -19.79
CA GLY A 139 29.76 -3.13 -20.13
C GLY A 139 29.63 -2.18 -18.95
N VAL A 140 30.05 -2.59 -17.74
CA VAL A 140 30.13 -1.71 -16.55
C VAL A 140 31.56 -1.74 -16.03
N GLU A 141 32.11 -0.58 -15.68
CA GLU A 141 33.46 -0.48 -15.13
C GLU A 141 33.54 -1.10 -13.73
N GLY A 142 34.70 -1.62 -13.38
CA GLY A 142 34.98 -2.17 -12.05
C GLY A 142 35.15 -3.68 -12.02
N VAL A 143 35.52 -4.17 -10.84
CA VAL A 143 35.76 -5.58 -10.55
C VAL A 143 35.17 -5.86 -9.18
N ALA A 144 34.35 -6.91 -9.08
CA ALA A 144 33.74 -7.29 -7.82
C ALA A 144 34.84 -7.59 -6.79
N LYS A 145 34.75 -6.96 -5.63
CA LYS A 145 35.62 -7.19 -4.47
C LYS A 145 34.81 -6.97 -3.21
N ASN A 146 34.57 -8.04 -2.44
CA ASN A 146 33.64 -8.03 -1.31
C ASN A 146 32.23 -7.50 -1.68
N LEU A 147 31.78 -7.77 -2.91
CA LEU A 147 30.50 -7.28 -3.41
C LEU A 147 29.40 -8.32 -3.17
N ASP A 148 28.31 -7.90 -2.52
CA ASP A 148 27.12 -8.71 -2.37
C ASP A 148 26.08 -8.36 -3.44
N ALA A 149 25.27 -9.34 -3.84
CA ALA A 149 24.21 -9.16 -4.83
C ALA A 149 23.07 -8.29 -4.28
N ILE A 150 22.32 -7.69 -5.21
CA ILE A 150 21.10 -6.92 -4.91
C ILE A 150 19.89 -7.78 -5.21
N MET A 151 18.95 -7.89 -4.27
CA MET A 151 17.71 -8.59 -4.52
C MET A 151 16.70 -7.68 -5.22
N HIS A 152 16.00 -8.19 -6.22
CA HIS A 152 14.89 -7.50 -6.88
C HIS A 152 13.86 -8.52 -7.38
N GLN A 153 12.55 -8.24 -7.27
CA GLN A 153 11.50 -9.17 -7.69
C GLN A 153 10.23 -8.42 -8.10
N ARG A 154 9.57 -8.83 -9.19
CA ARG A 154 8.17 -8.45 -9.46
C ARG A 154 7.13 -9.54 -9.17
N MET A 155 7.61 -10.73 -8.81
CA MET A 155 6.82 -11.88 -8.44
C MET A 155 7.49 -12.58 -7.26
N GLY A 156 6.67 -12.94 -6.27
CA GLY A 156 7.13 -13.45 -5.00
C GLY A 156 6.72 -14.86 -4.64
N PHE A 157 5.51 -15.24 -5.06
CA PHE A 157 4.90 -16.51 -4.69
C PHE A 157 4.38 -17.23 -5.92
N TYR A 158 4.31 -18.55 -5.81
CA TYR A 158 3.61 -19.41 -6.74
C TYR A 158 3.03 -20.62 -5.99
N THR A 159 1.72 -20.81 -6.09
CA THR A 159 1.06 -22.03 -5.62
C THR A 159 0.92 -23.03 -6.77
N SER A 160 1.58 -24.18 -6.67
CA SER A 160 1.56 -25.20 -7.72
C SER A 160 0.21 -25.90 -7.86
N LYS A 161 0.02 -26.65 -8.95
CA LYS A 161 -1.18 -27.49 -9.15
C LYS A 161 -1.34 -28.54 -8.06
N ASP A 162 -0.22 -29.01 -7.52
CA ASP A 162 -0.16 -29.94 -6.37
C ASP A 162 -0.35 -29.24 -5.01
N LYS A 163 -0.78 -27.97 -5.01
CA LYS A 163 -1.13 -27.17 -3.83
C LYS A 163 0.03 -26.95 -2.86
N ARG A 164 1.26 -26.88 -3.39
CA ARG A 164 2.47 -26.53 -2.66
C ARG A 164 2.78 -25.04 -2.87
N LEU A 165 3.14 -24.33 -1.81
CA LEU A 165 3.53 -22.92 -1.90
C LEU A 165 5.04 -22.81 -2.12
N PHE A 166 5.42 -22.03 -3.12
CA PHE A 166 6.81 -21.68 -3.38
C PHE A 166 7.00 -20.17 -3.25
N ALA A 167 8.12 -19.78 -2.64
CA ALA A 167 8.62 -18.42 -2.71
C ALA A 167 9.69 -18.32 -3.80
N LEU A 168 9.75 -17.17 -4.46
CA LEU A 168 10.71 -16.87 -5.51
C LEU A 168 11.42 -15.54 -5.24
N ALA A 169 12.66 -15.46 -5.69
CA ALA A 169 13.45 -14.25 -5.61
C ALA A 169 14.48 -14.17 -6.74
N TYR A 170 15.06 -13.00 -6.96
CA TYR A 170 16.12 -12.83 -7.96
C TYR A 170 17.29 -12.05 -7.39
N TYR A 171 18.49 -12.50 -7.74
CA TYR A 171 19.76 -11.85 -7.40
C TYR A 171 20.31 -11.14 -8.64
N GLY A 172 20.30 -9.81 -8.59
CA GLY A 172 20.93 -8.91 -9.53
C GLY A 172 22.32 -8.47 -9.08
N ILE A 173 23.00 -7.71 -9.93
CA ILE A 173 24.35 -7.19 -9.65
C ILE A 173 24.37 -5.70 -9.94
N ALA A 174 24.73 -4.91 -8.94
CA ALA A 174 25.06 -3.49 -9.08
C ALA A 174 26.53 -3.32 -8.68
N MET A 175 27.37 -2.88 -9.63
CA MET A 175 28.80 -2.63 -9.40
C MET A 175 29.07 -1.34 -8.61
N ASP A 176 28.11 -0.41 -8.65
CA ASP A 176 28.08 0.85 -7.92
C ASP A 176 26.61 1.27 -7.66
N GLU A 177 26.41 2.40 -6.99
CA GLU A 177 25.09 2.94 -6.62
C GLU A 177 24.18 3.34 -7.80
N LYS A 178 24.73 3.51 -9.00
CA LYS A 178 24.00 3.89 -10.23
C LYS A 178 23.80 2.71 -11.18
N ASP A 179 24.52 1.61 -10.97
CA ASP A 179 24.36 0.39 -11.76
C ASP A 179 22.98 -0.26 -11.49
N ASP A 180 22.39 -0.80 -12.57
CA ASP A 180 21.05 -1.37 -12.55
C ASP A 180 21.13 -2.90 -12.31
N PRO A 181 20.60 -3.41 -11.17
CA PRO A 181 20.60 -4.85 -10.88
C PRO A 181 19.60 -5.64 -11.72
N ASN A 182 18.68 -4.98 -12.44
CA ASN A 182 17.70 -5.58 -13.34
C ASN A 182 17.94 -5.15 -14.81
N ASP A 183 19.20 -5.07 -15.20
CA ASP A 183 19.63 -4.81 -16.58
C ASP A 183 19.65 -6.08 -17.47
N GLY A 184 19.30 -7.24 -16.90
CA GLY A 184 19.34 -8.54 -17.57
C GLY A 184 20.71 -9.22 -17.55
N LYS A 185 21.66 -8.70 -16.75
CA LYS A 185 23.04 -9.23 -16.62
C LYS A 185 23.39 -9.65 -15.19
N GLY A 186 22.40 -9.93 -14.35
CA GLY A 186 22.61 -10.37 -12.97
C GLY A 186 22.99 -11.85 -12.84
N ILE A 187 22.58 -12.47 -11.73
CA ILE A 187 22.93 -13.86 -11.39
C ILE A 187 21.85 -14.83 -11.87
N GLY A 188 20.63 -14.65 -11.36
CA GLY A 188 19.54 -15.56 -11.64
C GLY A 188 18.43 -15.54 -10.60
N ARG A 189 17.34 -16.23 -10.94
CA ARG A 189 16.15 -16.40 -10.12
C ARG A 189 16.25 -17.68 -9.30
N VAL A 190 15.89 -17.58 -8.04
CA VAL A 190 15.84 -18.67 -7.07
C VAL A 190 14.41 -18.97 -6.63
N ILE A 191 14.21 -20.19 -6.16
CA ILE A 191 12.96 -20.74 -5.65
C ILE A 191 13.22 -21.59 -4.42
N ARG A 192 12.29 -21.59 -3.47
CA ARG A 192 12.22 -22.58 -2.40
C ARG A 192 10.78 -22.84 -1.99
N GLU A 193 10.51 -24.03 -1.48
CA GLU A 193 9.19 -24.36 -0.92
C GLU A 193 9.00 -23.75 0.47
N ILE A 194 7.79 -23.25 0.74
CA ILE A 194 7.27 -23.03 2.09
C ILE A 194 6.34 -24.20 2.42
N ARG A 195 6.69 -24.99 3.43
CA ARG A 195 5.92 -26.19 3.81
C ARG A 195 4.77 -25.84 4.75
N LYS A 196 3.83 -26.78 4.90
CA LYS A 196 2.60 -26.59 5.71
C LYS A 196 2.90 -26.32 7.19
N ASP A 197 4.02 -26.82 7.69
CA ASP A 197 4.50 -26.62 9.06
C ASP A 197 5.25 -25.28 9.24
N GLY A 198 5.40 -24.49 8.18
CA GLY A 198 6.14 -23.23 8.17
C GLY A 198 7.63 -23.38 7.85
N SER A 199 8.18 -24.60 7.81
CA SER A 199 9.59 -24.81 7.49
C SER A 199 9.87 -24.57 6.00
N PHE A 200 11.10 -24.18 5.69
CA PHE A 200 11.52 -23.91 4.32
C PHE A 200 12.29 -25.08 3.71
N GLY A 201 11.98 -25.41 2.45
CA GLY A 201 12.82 -26.28 1.62
C GLY A 201 14.15 -25.63 1.27
N GLU A 202 15.08 -26.39 0.70
CA GLU A 202 16.34 -25.85 0.18
C GLU A 202 16.11 -24.81 -0.93
N ILE A 203 17.07 -23.89 -1.09
CA ILE A 203 17.06 -22.88 -2.14
C ILE A 203 17.67 -23.48 -3.41
N TYR A 204 17.00 -23.29 -4.54
CA TYR A 204 17.50 -23.69 -5.86
C TYR A 204 17.43 -22.51 -6.82
N PHE A 205 18.37 -22.42 -7.76
CA PHE A 205 18.18 -21.61 -8.96
C PHE A 205 17.14 -22.28 -9.86
N ILE A 206 16.12 -21.52 -10.28
CA ILE A 206 15.17 -21.93 -11.33
C ILE A 206 15.60 -21.45 -12.71
N ARG A 207 16.33 -20.33 -12.77
CA ARG A 207 16.80 -19.73 -14.02
C ARG A 207 18.06 -18.89 -13.78
N TYR A 208 19.07 -19.01 -14.63
CA TYR A 208 20.26 -18.17 -14.62
C TYR A 208 20.17 -17.10 -15.70
N ASN A 209 20.80 -15.95 -15.47
CA ASN A 209 21.15 -15.05 -16.58
C ASN A 209 22.32 -15.64 -17.37
N LYS A 210 22.37 -15.35 -18.68
CA LYS A 210 23.44 -15.83 -19.59
C LYS A 210 24.84 -15.40 -19.15
N THR A 211 24.97 -14.23 -18.54
CA THR A 211 26.25 -13.67 -18.08
C THR A 211 26.83 -14.37 -16.85
N TRP A 212 26.03 -15.18 -16.14
CA TRP A 212 26.46 -15.80 -14.90
C TRP A 212 27.19 -17.14 -15.13
N ASP A 213 28.38 -17.27 -14.54
CA ASP A 213 29.12 -18.53 -14.49
C ASP A 213 28.50 -19.45 -13.42
N LYS A 214 27.72 -20.43 -13.90
CA LYS A 214 26.99 -21.39 -13.07
C LYS A 214 27.90 -22.20 -12.14
N SER A 215 29.18 -22.36 -12.46
CA SER A 215 30.14 -23.06 -11.59
C SER A 215 30.44 -22.29 -10.30
N LYS A 216 30.13 -21.00 -10.27
CA LYS A 216 30.29 -20.10 -9.11
C LYS A 216 29.02 -19.96 -8.26
N SER A 217 28.00 -20.79 -8.52
CA SER A 217 26.73 -20.72 -7.83
C SER A 217 26.76 -21.37 -6.44
N ASN A 218 26.31 -20.65 -5.41
CA ASN A 218 26.22 -21.15 -4.04
C ASN A 218 24.98 -22.02 -3.78
N PHE A 219 23.98 -21.95 -4.67
CA PHE A 219 22.78 -22.79 -4.62
C PHE A 219 22.75 -23.73 -5.83
N PRO A 220 22.24 -24.96 -5.65
CA PRO A 220 22.06 -25.91 -6.75
C PRO A 220 21.01 -25.41 -7.76
N PHE A 221 21.06 -25.93 -8.98
CA PHE A 221 20.00 -25.74 -9.96
C PHE A 221 18.84 -26.70 -9.69
N TYR A 222 17.59 -26.28 -9.91
CA TYR A 222 16.40 -27.03 -9.46
C TYR A 222 16.34 -28.48 -9.98
N THR A 223 16.90 -28.76 -11.16
CA THR A 223 16.90 -30.10 -11.75
C THR A 223 17.70 -31.11 -10.94
N THR A 224 18.64 -30.65 -10.10
CA THR A 224 19.41 -31.52 -9.19
C THR A 224 18.65 -31.91 -7.93
N SER A 225 17.49 -31.29 -7.66
CA SER A 225 16.68 -31.62 -6.49
C SER A 225 16.19 -33.07 -6.54
N LYS A 226 16.23 -33.73 -5.37
CA LYS A 226 15.63 -35.05 -5.18
C LYS A 226 14.11 -34.98 -5.06
N ASP A 227 13.57 -33.80 -4.76
CA ASP A 227 12.12 -33.58 -4.67
C ASP A 227 11.51 -33.48 -6.07
N LYS A 228 10.78 -34.53 -6.47
CA LYS A 228 10.11 -34.60 -7.76
C LYS A 228 9.02 -33.53 -7.91
N GLY A 229 8.35 -33.15 -6.82
CA GLY A 229 7.30 -32.15 -6.88
C GLY A 229 7.85 -30.71 -6.92
N LEU A 230 9.04 -30.44 -6.36
CA LEU A 230 9.74 -29.17 -6.59
C LEU A 230 10.11 -29.03 -8.07
N LYS A 231 10.69 -30.08 -8.67
CA LYS A 231 11.02 -30.07 -10.10
C LYS A 231 9.79 -29.85 -10.96
N LYS A 232 8.71 -30.59 -10.69
CA LYS A 232 7.42 -30.41 -11.38
C LYS A 232 6.90 -28.98 -11.25
N ALA A 233 6.93 -28.38 -10.06
CA ALA A 233 6.51 -27.00 -9.86
C ALA A 233 7.38 -25.99 -10.63
N CYS A 234 8.69 -26.21 -10.72
CA CYS A 234 9.58 -25.39 -11.54
C CYS A 234 9.23 -25.48 -13.03
N GLU A 235 9.00 -26.68 -13.56
CA GLU A 235 8.55 -26.85 -14.95
C GLU A 235 7.17 -26.22 -15.20
N GLU A 236 6.25 -26.32 -14.23
CA GLU A 236 4.95 -25.63 -14.29
C GLU A 236 5.16 -24.11 -14.41
N ILE A 237 5.96 -23.51 -13.53
CA ILE A 237 6.30 -22.07 -13.57
C ILE A 237 6.90 -21.67 -14.91
N LEU A 238 7.88 -22.42 -15.41
CA LEU A 238 8.55 -22.16 -16.68
C LEU A 238 7.68 -22.39 -17.92
N SER A 239 6.49 -22.98 -17.75
CA SER A 239 5.51 -23.17 -18.82
C SER A 239 4.39 -22.12 -18.84
N GLU A 240 4.34 -21.22 -17.85
CA GLU A 240 3.24 -20.27 -17.68
C GLU A 240 3.60 -18.86 -18.19
N PRO A 241 3.05 -18.40 -19.34
CA PRO A 241 3.39 -17.12 -19.95
C PRO A 241 3.17 -15.92 -19.02
N LEU A 242 2.06 -15.90 -18.28
CA LEU A 242 1.73 -14.81 -17.34
C LEU A 242 2.66 -14.76 -16.12
N VAL A 243 3.19 -15.92 -15.72
CA VAL A 243 4.21 -16.01 -14.66
C VAL A 243 5.53 -15.46 -15.18
N LEU A 244 5.96 -15.95 -16.34
CA LEU A 244 7.20 -15.53 -16.99
C LEU A 244 7.18 -14.05 -17.39
N GLN A 245 6.03 -13.49 -17.76
CA GLN A 245 5.91 -12.05 -18.07
C GLN A 245 6.28 -11.16 -16.87
N GLN A 246 6.13 -11.64 -15.63
CA GLN A 246 6.56 -10.93 -14.44
C GLN A 246 8.09 -10.93 -14.26
N TRP A 247 8.83 -11.71 -15.04
CA TRP A 247 10.28 -11.86 -14.92
C TRP A 247 11.07 -11.02 -15.92
N VAL A 248 10.38 -10.36 -16.87
CA VAL A 248 11.00 -9.66 -18.01
C VAL A 248 12.03 -8.61 -17.62
N GLU A 249 11.89 -7.99 -16.45
CA GLU A 249 12.83 -6.96 -16.02
C GLU A 249 14.20 -7.55 -15.70
N GLU A 250 14.22 -8.67 -15.00
CA GLU A 250 15.45 -9.29 -14.49
C GLU A 250 16.02 -10.36 -15.45
N ALA A 251 15.17 -10.92 -16.31
CA ALA A 251 15.57 -11.91 -17.30
C ALA A 251 16.51 -11.30 -18.37
N ASP A 252 17.21 -12.20 -19.08
CA ASP A 252 17.98 -11.80 -20.25
C ASP A 252 17.06 -11.10 -21.27
N ARG A 253 17.57 -10.09 -21.97
CA ARG A 253 16.76 -9.24 -22.88
C ARG A 253 16.19 -9.99 -24.09
N ASP A 254 16.74 -11.16 -24.39
CA ASP A 254 16.38 -12.05 -25.48
C ASP A 254 15.93 -13.43 -24.94
N ASP A 255 15.40 -13.47 -23.72
CA ASP A 255 14.91 -14.69 -23.10
C ASP A 255 13.65 -15.21 -23.79
N GLU A 256 13.80 -16.25 -24.61
CA GLU A 256 12.73 -16.84 -25.42
C GLU A 256 11.48 -17.30 -24.65
N LEU A 257 11.57 -17.50 -23.33
CA LEU A 257 10.40 -17.86 -22.51
C LEU A 257 9.51 -16.66 -22.21
N ILE A 258 10.04 -15.43 -22.31
CA ILE A 258 9.30 -14.21 -22.02
C ILE A 258 8.41 -13.84 -23.21
N PRO A 259 7.07 -13.78 -23.06
CA PRO A 259 6.17 -13.54 -24.20
C PRO A 259 6.33 -12.14 -24.81
N LEU A 260 6.37 -11.10 -23.97
CA LEU A 260 6.59 -9.72 -24.37
C LEU A 260 7.98 -9.27 -23.90
N GLN A 261 8.93 -9.25 -24.83
CA GLN A 261 10.36 -8.98 -24.59
C GLN A 261 10.66 -7.55 -24.14
N LYS A 262 9.83 -6.57 -24.53
CA LYS A 262 10.03 -5.19 -24.08
C LYS A 262 9.85 -5.13 -22.55
N PRO A 263 10.81 -4.58 -21.78
CA PRO A 263 10.84 -4.69 -20.31
C PRO A 263 9.88 -3.70 -19.64
N TYR A 264 8.59 -3.82 -19.96
CA TYR A 264 7.52 -3.16 -19.24
C TYR A 264 7.50 -3.60 -17.78
N LYS A 265 7.26 -2.65 -16.89
CA LYS A 265 7.63 -2.77 -15.48
C LYS A 265 6.46 -3.22 -14.61
N ALA A 266 6.72 -4.15 -13.69
CA ALA A 266 5.83 -4.62 -12.64
C ALA A 266 4.48 -5.18 -13.13
N PHE A 267 4.53 -6.11 -14.08
CA PHE A 267 3.34 -6.78 -14.62
C PHE A 267 2.41 -7.31 -13.52
N SER A 268 1.12 -7.03 -13.65
CA SER A 268 0.00 -7.67 -12.94
C SER A 268 -1.10 -7.98 -13.93
N TYR A 269 -1.99 -8.90 -13.58
CA TYR A 269 -3.08 -9.29 -14.46
C TYR A 269 -4.29 -9.82 -13.69
N TYR A 270 -5.42 -9.89 -14.39
CA TYR A 270 -6.60 -10.64 -13.98
C TYR A 270 -7.37 -11.14 -15.21
N HIS A 271 -8.21 -12.14 -15.01
CA HIS A 271 -9.08 -12.67 -16.05
C HIS A 271 -10.47 -11.98 -16.05
N LEU A 272 -10.92 -11.61 -17.24
CA LEU A 272 -12.29 -11.18 -17.52
C LEU A 272 -13.25 -12.39 -17.57
N PRO A 273 -14.58 -12.19 -17.47
CA PRO A 273 -15.53 -13.31 -17.49
C PRO A 273 -15.48 -14.15 -18.77
N ASN A 274 -15.02 -13.56 -19.88
CA ASN A 274 -14.84 -14.25 -21.16
C ASN A 274 -13.51 -15.02 -21.27
N GLY A 275 -12.68 -15.03 -20.23
CA GLY A 275 -11.38 -15.70 -20.20
C GLY A 275 -10.22 -14.89 -20.77
N ASN A 276 -10.47 -13.70 -21.34
CA ASN A 276 -9.40 -12.80 -21.74
C ASN A 276 -8.63 -12.29 -20.52
N VAL A 277 -7.34 -12.04 -20.69
CA VAL A 277 -6.48 -11.51 -19.65
C VAL A 277 -6.27 -10.03 -19.86
N VAL A 278 -6.51 -9.24 -18.82
CA VAL A 278 -6.07 -7.84 -18.76
C VAL A 278 -4.66 -7.82 -18.19
N GLY A 279 -3.73 -7.19 -18.90
CA GLY A 279 -2.40 -6.87 -18.40
C GLY A 279 -2.30 -5.44 -17.91
N LEU A 280 -1.61 -5.23 -16.79
CA LEU A 280 -1.31 -3.92 -16.20
C LEU A 280 0.17 -3.82 -15.82
N TRP A 281 0.78 -2.69 -16.09
CA TRP A 281 2.17 -2.36 -15.73
C TRP A 281 2.23 -0.95 -15.14
N LYS A 282 3.41 -0.52 -14.65
CA LYS A 282 3.67 0.87 -14.24
C LYS A 282 3.16 1.88 -15.29
N HIS A 283 2.82 3.09 -14.85
CA HIS A 283 2.17 4.15 -15.64
C HIS A 283 0.76 3.82 -16.12
N ALA A 284 0.10 2.86 -15.45
CA ALA A 284 -1.12 2.22 -15.91
C ALA A 284 -1.06 1.81 -17.39
N LEU A 285 0.10 1.33 -17.86
CA LEU A 285 0.14 0.71 -19.17
C LEU A 285 -0.72 -0.54 -19.15
N THR A 286 -1.45 -0.81 -20.22
CA THR A 286 -2.38 -1.93 -20.32
C THR A 286 -2.43 -2.51 -21.72
N SER A 287 -2.76 -3.80 -21.79
CA SER A 287 -3.07 -4.53 -23.01
C SER A 287 -3.99 -5.72 -22.68
N ILE A 288 -4.57 -6.34 -23.69
CA ILE A 288 -5.41 -7.53 -23.57
C ILE A 288 -4.72 -8.72 -24.20
N SER A 289 -4.80 -9.89 -23.57
CA SER A 289 -4.39 -11.16 -24.17
C SER A 289 -5.58 -12.11 -24.27
N ARG A 290 -5.70 -12.78 -25.42
CA ARG A 290 -6.78 -13.74 -25.72
C ARG A 290 -6.33 -15.21 -25.67
N ASP A 291 -5.05 -15.44 -25.38
CA ASP A 291 -4.41 -16.76 -25.44
C ASP A 291 -3.65 -17.12 -24.15
N GLY A 292 -4.01 -16.47 -23.04
CA GLY A 292 -3.41 -16.71 -21.72
C GLY A 292 -2.01 -16.11 -21.56
N GLY A 293 -1.76 -14.96 -22.19
CA GLY A 293 -0.51 -14.19 -22.07
C GLY A 293 0.59 -14.59 -23.04
N LYS A 294 0.31 -15.45 -24.04
CA LYS A 294 1.31 -15.83 -25.07
C LYS A 294 1.51 -14.70 -26.08
N SER A 295 0.45 -13.97 -26.38
CA SER A 295 0.48 -12.76 -27.19
C SER A 295 -0.45 -11.69 -26.60
N TRP A 296 -0.25 -10.44 -27.03
CA TRP A 296 -0.98 -9.27 -26.59
C TRP A 296 -1.58 -8.56 -27.80
N ASP A 297 -2.85 -8.15 -27.72
CA ASP A 297 -3.62 -7.54 -28.82
C ASP A 297 -2.90 -6.29 -29.38
N TYR A 298 -2.13 -5.59 -28.55
CA TYR A 298 -1.27 -4.47 -28.93
C TYR A 298 -0.14 -4.26 -27.90
N MET A 299 0.89 -3.51 -28.29
CA MET A 299 1.95 -3.09 -27.37
C MET A 299 1.34 -2.25 -26.23
N PRO A 300 1.66 -2.51 -24.95
CA PRO A 300 1.07 -1.79 -23.83
C PRO A 300 1.11 -0.26 -23.97
N LEU A 301 -0.06 0.36 -23.80
CA LEU A 301 -0.31 1.81 -23.85
C LEU A 301 -0.95 2.28 -22.54
N ARG A 302 -0.84 3.57 -22.20
CA ARG A 302 -1.48 4.12 -20.99
C ARG A 302 -2.99 3.93 -21.06
N ALA A 303 -3.57 3.37 -20.00
CA ALA A 303 -5.01 3.24 -19.81
C ALA A 303 -5.66 4.63 -19.82
N PRO A 304 -6.62 4.92 -20.72
CA PRO A 304 -7.25 6.23 -20.79
C PRO A 304 -7.89 6.64 -19.45
N GLY A 305 -7.74 7.92 -19.10
CA GLY A 305 -8.30 8.51 -17.87
C GLY A 305 -7.58 8.16 -16.56
N PHE A 306 -6.77 7.09 -16.52
CA PHE A 306 -6.00 6.78 -15.32
C PHE A 306 -4.87 7.79 -15.13
N VAL A 307 -4.83 8.43 -13.96
CA VAL A 307 -3.67 9.18 -13.49
C VAL A 307 -2.80 8.19 -12.72
N ASN A 308 -1.65 7.80 -13.26
CA ASN A 308 -0.70 6.92 -12.58
C ASN A 308 0.71 7.09 -13.16
N SER A 309 1.70 6.91 -12.29
CA SER A 309 3.11 7.07 -12.63
C SER A 309 3.94 5.84 -12.25
N ASN A 310 5.11 6.05 -11.65
CA ASN A 310 6.15 5.03 -11.45
C ASN A 310 5.95 4.07 -10.28
N ALA A 311 4.93 4.27 -9.44
CA ALA A 311 4.76 3.57 -8.15
C ALA A 311 3.90 2.29 -8.20
N LYS A 312 3.76 1.70 -9.41
CA LYS A 312 2.91 0.54 -9.75
C LYS A 312 1.40 0.88 -9.77
N ILE A 313 0.67 -0.05 -10.37
CA ILE A 313 -0.78 -0.24 -10.28
C ILE A 313 -0.99 -1.74 -10.09
N TRP A 314 -1.95 -2.11 -9.25
CA TRP A 314 -2.40 -3.47 -9.05
C TRP A 314 -3.85 -3.60 -9.49
N GLY A 315 -4.20 -4.66 -10.21
CA GLY A 315 -5.58 -4.97 -10.58
C GLY A 315 -5.95 -6.39 -10.20
N GLN A 316 -7.19 -6.59 -9.74
CA GLN A 316 -7.71 -7.93 -9.44
C GLN A 316 -9.22 -8.02 -9.60
N LYS A 317 -9.71 -9.25 -9.73
CA LYS A 317 -11.13 -9.58 -9.50
C LYS A 317 -11.42 -9.58 -7.98
N THR A 318 -12.62 -9.17 -7.60
CA THR A 318 -13.10 -9.12 -6.22
C THR A 318 -14.07 -10.26 -5.91
N SER A 319 -14.28 -10.55 -4.62
CA SER A 319 -15.10 -11.68 -4.16
C SER A 319 -16.59 -11.56 -4.54
N ASP A 320 -17.07 -10.35 -4.82
CA ASP A 320 -18.40 -10.05 -5.35
C ASP A 320 -18.48 -10.10 -6.89
N ASN A 321 -17.48 -10.71 -7.56
CA ASN A 321 -17.38 -10.85 -9.03
C ASN A 321 -17.25 -9.54 -9.81
N ARG A 322 -16.81 -8.47 -9.14
CA ARG A 322 -16.43 -7.19 -9.77
C ARG A 322 -14.91 -7.11 -9.88
N TYR A 323 -14.39 -5.93 -10.17
CA TYR A 323 -12.97 -5.68 -10.35
C TYR A 323 -12.52 -4.42 -9.60
N ALA A 324 -11.28 -4.43 -9.16
CA ALA A 324 -10.65 -3.30 -8.48
C ALA A 324 -9.23 -3.05 -9.01
N THR A 325 -8.84 -1.78 -9.09
CA THR A 325 -7.45 -1.36 -9.28
C THR A 325 -7.01 -0.51 -8.11
N LEU A 326 -5.82 -0.78 -7.57
CA LEU A 326 -5.19 -0.03 -6.50
C LEU A 326 -3.91 0.61 -7.00
N TYR A 327 -3.72 1.90 -6.75
CA TYR A 327 -2.63 2.69 -7.32
C TYR A 327 -2.49 4.05 -6.63
N ASN A 328 -1.38 4.72 -6.89
CA ASN A 328 -1.25 6.15 -6.61
C ASN A 328 -1.88 6.95 -7.77
N PRO A 329 -2.97 7.70 -7.54
CA PRO A 329 -3.68 8.46 -8.57
C PRO A 329 -2.99 9.81 -8.85
N SER A 330 -1.67 9.80 -8.98
CA SER A 330 -0.81 10.99 -8.94
C SER A 330 0.53 10.71 -9.64
N GLU A 331 1.25 11.79 -9.97
CA GLU A 331 2.68 11.73 -10.31
C GLU A 331 3.57 11.56 -9.07
N TYR A 332 3.04 11.94 -7.90
CA TYR A 332 3.61 11.64 -6.59
C TYR A 332 3.16 10.27 -6.09
N ARG A 333 3.81 9.74 -5.05
CA ARG A 333 3.48 8.41 -4.49
C ARG A 333 2.47 8.47 -3.34
N TRP A 334 1.58 9.45 -3.37
CA TRP A 334 0.42 9.57 -2.47
C TRP A 334 -0.81 10.13 -3.21
N PRO A 335 -2.02 9.88 -2.70
CA PRO A 335 -2.36 8.81 -1.73
C PRO A 335 -2.22 7.41 -2.35
N LEU A 336 -2.50 6.36 -1.59
CA LEU A 336 -2.92 5.07 -2.16
C LEU A 336 -4.45 5.05 -2.29
N ALA A 337 -4.95 4.75 -3.48
CA ALA A 337 -6.38 4.77 -3.81
C ALA A 337 -6.86 3.48 -4.46
N ILE A 338 -8.18 3.31 -4.52
CA ILE A 338 -8.89 2.22 -5.20
C ILE A 338 -9.93 2.75 -6.18
N SER A 339 -9.98 2.15 -7.36
CA SER A 339 -11.06 2.31 -8.34
C SER A 339 -11.77 0.98 -8.57
N THR A 340 -13.09 1.00 -8.74
CA THR A 340 -13.88 -0.22 -8.99
C THR A 340 -14.49 -0.25 -10.38
N SER A 341 -14.73 -1.45 -10.89
CA SER A 341 -15.33 -1.73 -12.20
C SER A 341 -16.26 -2.94 -12.11
N ASP A 342 -17.36 -2.91 -12.87
CA ASP A 342 -18.31 -4.02 -12.95
C ASP A 342 -17.89 -5.07 -13.98
N ASP A 343 -17.16 -4.65 -15.00
CA ASP A 343 -16.80 -5.46 -16.18
C ASP A 343 -15.29 -5.74 -16.31
N GLY A 344 -14.47 -5.12 -15.46
CA GLY A 344 -13.01 -5.23 -15.51
C GLY A 344 -12.36 -4.35 -16.58
N LEU A 345 -13.11 -3.42 -17.19
CA LEU A 345 -12.59 -2.51 -18.21
C LEU A 345 -12.93 -1.05 -17.89
N ASN A 346 -14.16 -0.78 -17.45
CA ASN A 346 -14.65 0.57 -17.18
C ASN A 346 -14.63 0.84 -15.66
N TYR A 347 -13.61 1.57 -15.21
CA TYR A 347 -13.44 1.95 -13.81
C TYR A 347 -14.08 3.29 -13.50
N LYS A 348 -14.99 3.35 -12.53
CA LYS A 348 -15.90 4.50 -12.35
C LYS A 348 -15.65 5.34 -11.09
N ASP A 349 -15.10 4.74 -10.04
CA ASP A 349 -14.88 5.40 -8.75
C ASP A 349 -13.40 5.64 -8.47
N LEU A 350 -13.09 6.59 -7.58
CA LEU A 350 -11.74 6.79 -7.05
C LEU A 350 -11.85 7.13 -5.57
N LEU A 351 -11.44 6.19 -4.71
CA LEU A 351 -11.62 6.24 -3.26
C LEU A 351 -10.28 6.07 -2.53
N LEU A 352 -10.17 6.67 -1.35
CA LEU A 352 -8.96 6.62 -0.54
C LEU A 352 -8.81 5.25 0.15
N VAL A 353 -7.61 4.68 0.09
CA VAL A 353 -7.20 3.49 0.87
C VAL A 353 -6.26 3.91 1.99
N HIS A 354 -5.22 4.70 1.66
CA HIS A 354 -4.24 5.21 2.62
C HIS A 354 -3.89 6.65 2.25
N GLY A 355 -4.14 7.59 3.17
CA GLY A 355 -3.94 9.03 2.94
C GLY A 355 -3.04 9.74 3.94
N GLU A 356 -2.37 8.99 4.81
CA GLU A 356 -1.29 9.50 5.65
C GLU A 356 0.05 9.33 4.92
N VAL A 357 1.00 10.23 5.17
CA VAL A 357 2.40 10.07 4.78
C VAL A 357 3.24 10.29 6.03
N SER A 358 3.88 9.23 6.51
CA SER A 358 4.86 9.33 7.60
C SER A 358 6.07 10.11 7.10
N PRO A 359 6.77 10.86 7.97
CA PRO A 359 8.09 11.38 7.61
C PRO A 359 9.01 10.21 7.26
N MET A 360 9.85 10.39 6.23
CA MET A 360 10.93 9.46 5.98
C MET A 360 11.96 9.66 7.08
N ARG A 361 12.14 8.68 7.96
CA ARG A 361 13.02 8.85 9.13
C ARG A 361 14.47 8.70 8.73
N TYR A 362 14.75 7.81 7.79
CA TYR A 362 16.10 7.46 7.38
C TYR A 362 16.32 7.81 5.91
N GLY A 363 17.31 8.62 5.59
CA GLY A 363 17.66 8.89 4.20
C GLY A 363 18.27 7.68 3.51
N GLY A 364 18.22 7.65 2.18
CA GLY A 364 18.87 6.61 1.39
C GLY A 364 18.58 6.68 -0.10
N ASN A 365 19.48 6.11 -0.90
CA ASN A 365 19.43 6.13 -2.36
C ASN A 365 18.05 5.71 -2.91
N TYR A 366 17.49 6.56 -3.78
CA TYR A 366 16.17 6.43 -4.42
C TYR A 366 14.98 6.18 -3.48
N LYS A 367 15.11 6.43 -2.16
CA LYS A 367 13.95 6.45 -1.28
C LYS A 367 13.09 7.66 -1.61
N SER A 368 11.77 7.47 -1.63
CA SER A 368 10.83 8.51 -2.06
C SER A 368 9.57 8.41 -1.22
N ALA A 369 8.94 9.53 -0.92
CA ALA A 369 7.91 9.57 0.09
C ALA A 369 6.54 9.02 -0.36
N GLY A 370 5.77 8.49 0.58
CA GLY A 370 4.38 8.05 0.40
C GLY A 370 4.17 6.53 0.32
N PRO A 371 2.90 6.08 0.46
CA PRO A 371 2.50 4.68 0.35
C PRO A 371 2.56 4.21 -1.11
N GLN A 372 3.34 3.17 -1.40
CA GLN A 372 3.73 2.88 -2.77
C GLN A 372 4.02 1.39 -3.02
N TYR A 373 4.09 1.03 -4.30
CA TYR A 373 4.40 -0.32 -4.77
C TYR A 373 3.36 -1.36 -4.33
N VAL A 374 2.09 -0.97 -4.34
CA VAL A 374 0.97 -1.84 -4.00
C VAL A 374 0.99 -3.14 -4.80
N ARG A 375 0.78 -4.25 -4.09
CA ARG A 375 0.66 -5.60 -4.66
C ARG A 375 -0.31 -6.44 -3.83
N GLY A 376 -1.24 -7.10 -4.50
CA GLY A 376 -2.17 -8.05 -3.86
C GLY A 376 -1.77 -9.51 -4.08
N ILE A 377 -2.76 -10.38 -3.93
CA ILE A 377 -2.64 -11.83 -4.11
C ILE A 377 -3.03 -12.18 -5.54
N THR A 378 -2.14 -12.82 -6.29
CA THR A 378 -2.42 -13.31 -7.65
C THR A 378 -3.52 -14.39 -7.61
N GLU A 379 -4.32 -14.53 -8.68
CA GLU A 379 -5.49 -15.44 -8.73
C GLU A 379 -5.20 -16.91 -8.34
N LYS A 380 -3.95 -17.38 -8.46
CA LYS A 380 -3.54 -18.74 -8.08
C LYS A 380 -2.94 -18.84 -6.68
N ASP A 381 -2.58 -17.72 -6.06
CA ASP A 381 -1.87 -17.66 -4.77
C ASP A 381 -2.81 -17.52 -3.58
N GLY A 382 -4.09 -17.85 -3.78
CA GLY A 382 -5.09 -18.07 -2.75
C GLY A 382 -6.11 -16.96 -2.60
N THR A 383 -7.15 -17.25 -1.81
CA THR A 383 -8.25 -16.34 -1.54
C THR A 383 -8.49 -16.31 -0.04
N PRO A 384 -8.28 -15.16 0.62
CA PRO A 384 -8.63 -14.98 2.02
C PRO A 384 -10.14 -15.26 2.26
N PRO A 385 -10.50 -15.98 3.34
CA PRO A 385 -11.87 -16.44 3.56
C PRO A 385 -12.84 -15.33 3.95
N ASP A 386 -12.34 -14.16 4.37
CA ASP A 386 -13.15 -12.99 4.70
C ASP A 386 -13.68 -12.24 3.47
N GLY A 387 -13.24 -12.63 2.27
CA GLY A 387 -13.65 -12.04 1.00
C GLY A 387 -13.14 -10.60 0.78
N LYS A 388 -12.33 -10.05 1.67
CA LYS A 388 -11.77 -8.70 1.54
C LYS A 388 -10.67 -8.67 0.47
N ILE A 389 -10.40 -7.48 -0.05
CA ILE A 389 -9.15 -7.25 -0.78
C ILE A 389 -8.04 -7.06 0.26
N TRP A 390 -6.92 -7.75 0.06
CA TRP A 390 -5.72 -7.61 0.86
C TRP A 390 -4.54 -7.22 -0.03
N VAL A 391 -3.84 -6.15 0.34
CA VAL A 391 -2.66 -5.68 -0.39
C VAL A 391 -1.51 -5.34 0.55
N GLY A 392 -0.29 -5.66 0.12
CA GLY A 392 0.95 -5.17 0.71
C GLY A 392 1.49 -3.95 -0.05
N TYR A 393 2.09 -3.02 0.66
CA TYR A 393 2.80 -1.85 0.11
C TYR A 393 3.86 -1.38 1.10
N SER A 394 4.75 -0.48 0.67
CA SER A 394 5.70 0.17 1.58
C SER A 394 5.35 1.63 1.76
N MET A 395 5.67 2.22 2.90
CA MET A 395 5.71 3.67 3.11
C MET A 395 7.16 4.13 3.02
N ASN A 396 7.45 5.13 2.18
CA ASN A 396 8.78 5.75 2.03
C ASN A 396 9.92 4.80 1.58
N LYS A 397 9.59 3.58 1.13
CA LYS A 397 10.55 2.45 1.00
C LYS A 397 11.30 2.15 2.31
N GLU A 398 10.63 2.33 3.44
CA GLU A 398 11.18 2.24 4.79
C GLU A 398 10.35 1.30 5.66
N ASP A 399 9.05 1.54 5.74
CA ASP A 399 8.12 0.72 6.51
C ASP A 399 7.29 -0.17 5.60
N ILE A 400 6.89 -1.34 6.09
CA ILE A 400 6.03 -2.28 5.35
C ILE A 400 4.64 -2.28 5.96
N TRP A 401 3.65 -2.21 5.08
CA TRP A 401 2.24 -2.05 5.40
C TRP A 401 1.38 -3.06 4.68
N VAL A 402 0.23 -3.34 5.29
CA VAL A 402 -0.88 -4.08 4.69
C VAL A 402 -2.15 -3.25 4.79
N ALA A 403 -3.02 -3.34 3.79
CA ALA A 403 -4.39 -2.84 3.90
C ALA A 403 -5.40 -3.95 3.62
N SER A 404 -6.43 -4.02 4.46
CA SER A 404 -7.65 -4.78 4.19
C SER A 404 -8.76 -3.84 3.76
N ILE A 405 -9.47 -4.18 2.70
CA ILE A 405 -10.54 -3.36 2.12
C ILE A 405 -11.80 -4.23 2.00
N PRO A 406 -12.92 -3.85 2.65
CA PRO A 406 -14.17 -4.58 2.55
C PRO A 406 -14.67 -4.70 1.10
N VAL A 407 -15.28 -5.85 0.80
CA VAL A 407 -15.99 -6.11 -0.45
C VAL A 407 -17.45 -6.46 -0.09
N PRO A 408 -18.46 -5.84 -0.72
CA PRO A 408 -18.38 -4.82 -1.77
C PRO A 408 -17.74 -3.51 -1.28
N VAL A 409 -16.94 -2.88 -2.15
CA VAL A 409 -16.31 -1.59 -1.86
C VAL A 409 -17.37 -0.50 -1.92
N THR A 410 -17.51 0.28 -0.84
CA THR A 410 -18.47 1.38 -0.74
C THR A 410 -17.79 2.68 -0.30
N SER A 411 -18.41 3.81 -0.62
CA SER A 411 -17.96 5.15 -0.22
C SER A 411 -19.02 5.94 0.56
N VAL A 412 -20.22 5.37 0.70
CA VAL A 412 -21.38 6.05 1.28
C VAL A 412 -21.93 5.20 2.42
N VAL A 413 -22.23 5.87 3.52
CA VAL A 413 -23.03 5.36 4.64
C VAL A 413 -24.33 6.14 4.68
N THR A 414 -25.47 5.47 4.77
CA THR A 414 -26.80 6.12 4.76
C THR A 414 -27.43 6.25 6.14
N GLU A 415 -27.04 5.38 7.06
CA GLU A 415 -27.60 5.31 8.41
C GLU A 415 -26.78 6.14 9.40
N ASP A 416 -27.50 6.77 10.33
CA ASP A 416 -26.88 7.41 11.49
C ASP A 416 -26.03 6.41 12.29
N VAL A 417 -24.92 6.88 12.86
CA VAL A 417 -24.01 6.06 13.64
C VAL A 417 -24.62 5.79 15.03
N ASN A 418 -24.53 4.54 15.48
CA ASN A 418 -24.87 4.14 16.85
C ASN A 418 -23.85 3.11 17.35
N ASP A 419 -22.58 3.49 17.28
CA ASP A 419 -21.46 2.60 17.57
C ASP A 419 -21.16 2.72 19.06
N ILE A 420 -21.74 1.83 19.88
CA ILE A 420 -21.38 1.64 21.29
C ILE A 420 -20.56 0.36 21.36
N PHE A 421 -19.23 0.48 21.41
CA PHE A 421 -18.31 -0.63 21.12
C PHE A 421 -18.57 -1.87 21.97
N ASN A 422 -18.90 -1.68 23.26
CA ASN A 422 -19.20 -2.79 24.16
C ASN A 422 -20.45 -3.61 23.77
N THR A 423 -21.38 -3.01 23.02
CA THR A 423 -22.63 -3.66 22.61
C THR A 423 -22.57 -4.28 21.21
N LEU A 424 -21.56 -3.90 20.41
CA LEU A 424 -21.38 -4.44 19.06
C LEU A 424 -20.92 -5.90 19.11
N PRO A 425 -21.25 -6.74 18.11
CA PRO A 425 -20.71 -8.10 18.01
C PRO A 425 -19.18 -8.09 17.93
N ASN A 426 -18.54 -9.15 18.43
CA ASN A 426 -17.09 -9.29 18.34
C ASN A 426 -16.67 -9.46 16.86
N GLY A 427 -15.70 -8.66 16.43
CA GLY A 427 -15.21 -8.62 15.05
C GLY A 427 -15.92 -7.59 14.15
N ASP A 428 -17.08 -7.08 14.57
CA ASP A 428 -17.88 -6.11 13.80
C ASP A 428 -17.64 -4.66 14.21
N GLU A 429 -16.92 -4.43 15.32
CA GLU A 429 -16.78 -3.11 15.94
C GLU A 429 -16.20 -2.05 15.00
N LEU A 430 -15.29 -2.47 14.12
CA LEU A 430 -14.58 -1.59 13.18
C LEU A 430 -15.04 -1.77 11.73
N LYS A 431 -16.18 -2.42 11.50
CA LYS A 431 -16.70 -2.71 10.15
C LYS A 431 -16.87 -1.47 9.27
N PHE A 432 -17.28 -0.35 9.86
CA PHE A 432 -17.46 0.94 9.18
C PHE A 432 -16.43 1.99 9.59
N TRP A 433 -15.38 1.57 10.30
CA TRP A 433 -14.29 2.43 10.75
C TRP A 433 -13.08 2.20 9.88
N ASN A 434 -12.53 3.31 9.38
CA ASN A 434 -11.24 3.33 8.73
C ASN A 434 -10.14 3.50 9.79
N THR A 435 -9.12 2.64 9.77
CA THR A 435 -8.05 2.66 10.78
C THR A 435 -6.68 2.83 10.14
N TYR A 436 -5.82 3.54 10.87
CA TYR A 436 -4.39 3.69 10.64
C TYR A 436 -3.70 3.18 11.90
N ASP A 437 -3.28 1.92 11.87
CA ASP A 437 -2.79 1.15 13.01
C ASP A 437 -1.28 0.92 12.89
N LEU A 438 -0.49 1.49 13.79
CA LEU A 438 0.96 1.45 13.73
C LEU A 438 1.55 0.54 14.80
N SER A 439 2.80 0.12 14.57
CA SER A 439 3.53 -0.68 15.54
C SER A 439 3.81 0.08 16.85
N TRP A 440 4.05 1.39 16.78
CA TRP A 440 4.33 2.25 17.94
C TRP A 440 3.18 3.24 18.25
N ALA A 441 2.09 3.20 17.49
CA ALA A 441 0.88 3.97 17.75
C ALA A 441 -0.36 3.20 17.25
N SER A 442 -1.02 2.45 18.12
CA SER A 442 -2.05 1.49 17.72
C SER A 442 -3.47 2.06 17.71
N THR A 443 -4.33 1.52 16.85
CA THR A 443 -5.77 1.79 16.78
C THR A 443 -6.53 0.47 16.82
N LYS A 444 -7.00 0.04 18.01
CA LYS A 444 -7.54 -1.31 18.22
C LYS A 444 -8.74 -1.33 19.15
N ILE A 445 -9.55 -2.38 19.03
CA ILE A 445 -10.54 -2.69 20.07
C ILE A 445 -9.84 -3.39 21.23
N GLU A 446 -9.94 -2.82 22.42
CA GLU A 446 -9.43 -3.41 23.66
C GLU A 446 -10.56 -3.64 24.65
N LYS A 447 -10.48 -4.74 25.39
CA LYS A 447 -11.27 -4.92 26.62
C LYS A 447 -10.50 -4.35 27.80
N LYS A 448 -11.10 -3.40 28.51
CA LYS A 448 -10.52 -2.81 29.72
C LYS A 448 -10.77 -3.69 30.95
N SER A 449 -10.23 -3.31 32.10
CA SER A 449 -10.31 -4.07 33.35
C SER A 449 -11.75 -4.32 33.84
N ASP A 450 -12.69 -3.47 33.44
CA ASP A 450 -14.13 -3.63 33.68
C ASP A 450 -14.83 -4.60 32.72
N GLY A 451 -14.09 -5.20 31.78
CA GLY A 451 -14.58 -6.11 30.76
C GLY A 451 -15.21 -5.42 29.55
N LYS A 452 -15.34 -4.08 29.54
CA LYS A 452 -15.97 -3.35 28.44
C LYS A 452 -15.03 -3.22 27.25
N LYS A 453 -15.57 -3.27 26.04
CA LYS A 453 -14.83 -2.97 24.80
C LYS A 453 -14.79 -1.46 24.52
N TRP A 454 -13.61 -0.99 24.16
CA TRP A 454 -13.32 0.39 23.78
C TRP A 454 -12.52 0.39 22.48
N LEU A 455 -12.74 1.40 21.64
CA LEU A 455 -11.76 1.74 20.61
C LEU A 455 -10.64 2.53 21.28
N THR A 456 -9.47 1.90 21.42
CA THR A 456 -8.28 2.46 22.05
C THR A 456 -7.32 2.95 20.98
N LEU A 457 -6.91 4.20 21.11
CA LEU A 457 -5.81 4.81 20.38
C LEU A 457 -4.62 4.98 21.34
N ARG A 458 -3.51 4.30 21.06
CA ARG A 458 -2.23 4.42 21.80
C ARG A 458 -1.22 5.13 20.94
N ASP A 459 -0.34 5.91 21.54
CA ASP A 459 0.69 6.62 20.80
C ASP A 459 1.95 6.85 21.62
N GLN A 460 3.05 6.25 21.18
CA GLN A 460 4.41 6.51 21.66
C GLN A 460 5.38 6.76 20.50
N ASP A 461 4.87 7.01 19.28
CA ASP A 461 5.71 7.24 18.09
C ASP A 461 6.02 8.74 17.96
N ALA A 462 7.29 9.11 18.01
CA ALA A 462 7.70 10.51 17.85
C ALA A 462 7.45 11.05 16.43
N PHE A 463 7.31 10.16 15.44
CA PHE A 463 7.22 10.52 14.02
C PHE A 463 5.84 10.23 13.43
N ASP A 464 4.97 9.54 14.16
CA ASP A 464 3.67 9.17 13.68
C ASP A 464 2.54 9.26 14.71
N TYR A 465 1.32 8.93 14.30
CA TYR A 465 0.14 8.96 15.15
C TYR A 465 -0.86 7.89 14.78
N SER A 466 -1.61 7.41 15.76
CA SER A 466 -2.77 6.55 15.53
C SER A 466 -3.96 7.37 14.99
N ARG A 467 -4.80 6.77 14.13
CA ARG A 467 -6.00 7.43 13.59
C ARG A 467 -7.14 6.45 13.37
N ALA A 468 -8.34 6.86 13.78
CA ALA A 468 -9.61 6.21 13.46
C ALA A 468 -10.56 7.22 12.80
N GLU A 469 -11.19 6.85 11.69
CA GLU A 469 -12.15 7.70 10.98
C GLU A 469 -13.44 6.94 10.71
N ARG A 470 -14.58 7.57 11.03
CA ARG A 470 -15.91 7.04 10.75
C ARG A 470 -16.55 7.85 9.63
N VAL A 471 -16.84 7.17 8.51
CA VAL A 471 -17.71 7.73 7.46
C VAL A 471 -19.15 7.74 7.98
N ILE A 472 -19.85 8.84 7.81
CA ILE A 472 -21.23 9.08 8.30
C ILE A 472 -22.11 9.56 7.15
N PRO A 473 -23.45 9.47 7.26
CA PRO A 473 -24.34 10.04 6.25
C PRO A 473 -24.15 11.56 6.15
N PHE A 474 -24.18 12.06 4.91
CA PHE A 474 -24.11 13.50 4.66
C PHE A 474 -25.17 14.27 5.44
N ALA A 475 -24.72 15.26 6.21
CA ALA A 475 -25.58 16.13 6.97
C ALA A 475 -25.08 17.57 6.96
N ALA A 476 -25.94 18.49 6.51
CA ALA A 476 -25.73 19.93 6.69
C ALA A 476 -26.02 20.38 8.13
N LYS A 477 -26.85 19.61 8.85
CA LYS A 477 -27.14 19.77 10.28
C LYS A 477 -27.13 18.40 10.95
N MET A 478 -26.42 18.29 12.06
CA MET A 478 -26.35 17.04 12.81
C MET A 478 -26.02 17.26 14.27
N GLU A 479 -26.33 16.27 15.09
CA GLU A 479 -25.77 16.08 16.44
C GLU A 479 -24.82 14.89 16.41
N ALA A 480 -23.65 15.04 17.02
CA ALA A 480 -22.72 13.95 17.29
C ALA A 480 -22.46 13.89 18.79
N VAL A 481 -22.61 12.71 19.36
CA VAL A 481 -22.33 12.43 20.77
C VAL A 481 -21.31 11.32 20.85
N PHE A 482 -20.20 11.58 21.52
CA PHE A 482 -19.15 10.59 21.72
C PHE A 482 -18.62 10.66 23.14
N THR A 483 -18.04 9.55 23.58
CA THR A 483 -17.52 9.42 24.94
C THR A 483 -16.06 9.02 24.92
N VAL A 484 -15.19 9.80 25.57
CA VAL A 484 -13.74 9.58 25.60
C VAL A 484 -13.24 9.49 27.04
N MET A 485 -12.31 8.58 27.31
CA MET A 485 -11.55 8.49 28.55
C MET A 485 -10.05 8.54 28.22
N PRO A 486 -9.38 9.70 28.41
CA PRO A 486 -7.92 9.80 28.37
C PRO A 486 -7.29 9.09 29.58
N GLU A 487 -6.19 8.35 29.42
CA GLU A 487 -5.47 7.72 30.56
C GLU A 487 -4.41 8.64 31.19
N GLN A 488 -4.18 9.80 30.57
CA GLN A 488 -3.22 10.84 30.93
C GLN A 488 -3.79 12.24 30.64
N ASN A 489 -3.22 13.29 31.22
CA ASN A 489 -3.62 14.68 30.95
C ASN A 489 -2.44 15.69 30.95
N ASN A 490 -1.20 15.21 30.83
CA ASN A 490 0.02 16.02 30.91
C ASN A 490 1.00 15.79 29.74
N HIS A 491 0.61 14.99 28.74
CA HIS A 491 1.35 14.71 27.51
C HIS A 491 0.41 14.10 26.46
N GLY A 492 0.88 14.09 25.20
CA GLY A 492 0.11 13.64 24.05
C GLY A 492 -1.11 14.53 23.76
N LEU A 493 -1.80 14.23 22.67
CA LEU A 493 -3.05 14.91 22.33
C LEU A 493 -4.01 13.98 21.61
N LEU A 494 -5.30 14.33 21.59
CA LEU A 494 -6.30 13.70 20.71
C LEU A 494 -7.05 14.80 19.97
N GLN A 495 -6.88 14.87 18.65
CA GLN A 495 -7.72 15.68 17.78
C GLN A 495 -8.98 14.92 17.37
N ILE A 496 -10.12 15.60 17.47
CA ILE A 496 -11.41 15.09 16.99
C ILE A 496 -11.94 16.09 15.97
N GLU A 497 -12.08 15.66 14.73
CA GLU A 497 -12.45 16.52 13.62
C GLU A 497 -13.77 16.12 12.97
N PHE A 498 -14.55 17.14 12.62
CA PHE A 498 -15.75 17.00 11.79
C PHE A 498 -15.44 17.51 10.40
N GLN A 499 -15.43 16.59 9.44
CA GLN A 499 -14.91 16.83 8.11
C GLN A 499 -16.00 16.67 7.03
N ASN A 500 -15.82 17.39 5.94
CA ASN A 500 -16.66 17.28 4.74
C ASN A 500 -16.31 16.03 3.91
N LYS A 501 -16.77 15.94 2.66
CA LYS A 501 -16.45 14.83 1.76
C LYS A 501 -14.97 14.73 1.37
N GLN A 502 -14.28 15.88 1.29
CA GLN A 502 -12.93 16.06 0.71
C GLN A 502 -11.77 15.93 1.71
N GLY A 503 -11.97 15.47 2.94
CA GLY A 503 -10.89 15.48 3.94
C GLY A 503 -10.91 16.69 4.87
N LEU A 504 -11.70 17.73 4.58
CA LEU A 504 -11.44 19.05 5.16
C LEU A 504 -12.23 19.28 6.47
N PRO A 505 -11.55 19.50 7.60
CA PRO A 505 -12.19 19.77 8.88
C PRO A 505 -12.73 21.20 9.01
N SER A 506 -13.96 21.33 9.52
CA SER A 506 -14.58 22.63 9.87
C SER A 506 -14.64 22.89 11.37
N VAL A 507 -14.64 21.81 12.17
CA VAL A 507 -14.62 21.83 13.63
C VAL A 507 -13.55 20.86 14.12
N ARG A 508 -12.72 21.30 15.08
CA ARG A 508 -11.68 20.50 15.72
C ARG A 508 -11.74 20.69 17.23
N LEU A 509 -11.93 19.59 17.95
CA LEU A 509 -11.77 19.50 19.40
C LEU A 509 -10.42 18.86 19.70
N VAL A 510 -9.80 19.23 20.82
CA VAL A 510 -8.48 18.70 21.22
C VAL A 510 -8.48 18.41 22.72
N PHE A 511 -8.29 17.15 23.10
CA PHE A 511 -7.76 16.83 24.43
C PHE A 511 -6.26 17.06 24.36
N ASP A 512 -5.78 18.15 24.96
CA ASP A 512 -4.43 18.66 24.76
C ASP A 512 -3.51 18.34 25.95
N SER A 513 -2.19 18.35 25.71
CA SER A 513 -1.17 17.91 26.66
C SER A 513 -1.12 18.73 27.96
N ASP A 514 -1.84 19.86 28.04
CA ASP A 514 -1.95 20.70 29.23
C ASP A 514 -3.18 20.41 30.10
N GLY A 515 -3.87 19.29 29.84
CA GLY A 515 -5.03 18.86 30.61
C GLY A 515 -6.30 19.68 30.32
N GLN A 516 -6.34 20.32 29.15
CA GLN A 516 -7.49 21.09 28.70
C GLN A 516 -8.15 20.47 27.47
N LEU A 517 -9.48 20.45 27.47
CA LEU A 517 -10.28 20.18 26.29
C LEU A 517 -10.54 21.51 25.59
N LYS A 518 -10.01 21.65 24.37
CA LYS A 518 -10.00 22.89 23.58
C LYS A 518 -10.79 22.74 22.29
N VAL A 519 -11.20 23.86 21.71
CA VAL A 519 -11.74 23.95 20.35
C VAL A 519 -10.96 24.93 19.50
N LYS A 520 -10.72 24.59 18.23
CA LYS A 520 -10.12 25.50 17.25
C LYS A 520 -11.16 26.50 16.76
N THR A 521 -10.83 27.80 16.80
CA THR A 521 -11.72 28.92 16.41
C THR A 521 -11.13 29.83 15.34
N GLY A 522 -10.19 29.30 14.56
CA GLY A 522 -9.38 30.03 13.58
C GLY A 522 -7.90 29.87 13.92
N ALA A 523 -7.18 30.99 14.03
CA ALA A 523 -5.79 31.00 14.49
C ALA A 523 -5.63 30.67 15.99
N ARG A 524 -6.71 30.78 16.77
CA ARG A 524 -6.69 30.57 18.24
C ARG A 524 -7.49 29.35 18.65
N PHE A 525 -7.17 28.85 19.84
CA PHE A 525 -7.95 27.84 20.57
C PHE A 525 -8.67 28.48 21.76
N ASN A 526 -9.88 27.98 22.03
CA ASN A 526 -10.63 28.30 23.23
C ASN A 526 -10.78 27.05 24.10
N THR A 527 -10.50 27.17 25.40
CA THR A 527 -10.77 26.12 26.37
C THR A 527 -12.28 25.98 26.60
N ILE A 528 -12.78 24.75 26.61
CA ILE A 528 -14.18 24.46 26.91
C ILE A 528 -14.35 23.63 28.18
N ALA A 529 -13.35 22.84 28.58
CA ALA A 529 -13.31 22.15 29.86
C ALA A 529 -11.87 21.86 30.28
N LYS A 530 -11.64 21.60 31.57
CA LYS A 530 -10.45 20.90 32.05
C LYS A 530 -10.73 19.40 32.04
N TYR A 531 -9.71 18.59 31.82
CA TYR A 531 -9.85 17.15 31.89
C TYR A 531 -8.75 16.50 32.77
N GLU A 532 -9.11 15.37 33.35
CA GLU A 532 -8.28 14.55 34.22
C GLU A 532 -8.11 13.17 33.62
N ALA A 533 -6.96 12.55 33.91
CA ALA A 533 -6.70 11.16 33.56
C ALA A 533 -7.75 10.23 34.18
N ASN A 534 -8.14 9.20 33.43
CA ASN A 534 -9.08 8.13 33.80
C ASN A 534 -10.49 8.63 34.16
N LYS A 535 -10.86 9.85 33.75
CA LYS A 535 -12.24 10.33 33.78
C LYS A 535 -12.87 10.25 32.40
N THR A 536 -14.14 9.87 32.38
CA THR A 536 -14.94 9.78 31.16
C THR A 536 -15.58 11.14 30.84
N TYR A 537 -15.49 11.55 29.58
CA TYR A 537 -16.05 12.78 29.05
C TYR A 537 -17.03 12.46 27.94
N LYS A 538 -18.32 12.71 28.20
CA LYS A 538 -19.37 12.65 27.17
C LYS A 538 -19.47 14.02 26.50
N VAL A 539 -19.18 14.09 25.22
CA VAL A 539 -19.18 15.33 24.45
C VAL A 539 -20.30 15.28 23.42
N ALA A 540 -21.19 16.27 23.46
CA ALA A 540 -22.23 16.45 22.45
C ALA A 540 -21.92 17.70 21.61
N VAL A 541 -21.93 17.54 20.29
CA VAL A 541 -21.64 18.60 19.31
C VAL A 541 -22.81 18.72 18.35
N LYS A 542 -23.50 19.87 18.33
CA LYS A 542 -24.57 20.17 17.37
C LYS A 542 -24.04 21.10 16.31
N LEU A 543 -24.02 20.64 15.06
CA LEU A 543 -23.39 21.29 13.92
C LEU A 543 -24.46 21.89 12.99
N ASP A 544 -24.24 23.11 12.51
CA ASP A 544 -25.08 23.78 11.52
C ASP A 544 -24.22 24.45 10.45
N ALA A 545 -24.08 23.77 9.30
CA ALA A 545 -23.27 24.24 8.18
C ALA A 545 -23.81 25.52 7.55
N LYS A 546 -25.14 25.65 7.46
CA LYS A 546 -25.80 26.84 6.91
C LYS A 546 -25.45 28.09 7.71
N ASN A 547 -25.42 27.98 9.04
CA ASN A 547 -25.12 29.10 9.93
C ASN A 547 -23.62 29.19 10.31
N ARG A 548 -22.77 28.28 9.81
CA ARG A 548 -21.34 28.15 10.17
C ARG A 548 -21.11 28.12 11.67
N SER A 549 -22.01 27.48 12.41
CA SER A 549 -22.02 27.50 13.87
C SER A 549 -22.16 26.09 14.45
N TYR A 550 -21.65 25.92 15.67
CA TYR A 550 -21.93 24.72 16.46
C TYR A 550 -22.09 25.04 17.93
N THR A 551 -22.78 24.16 18.64
CA THR A 551 -22.71 24.11 20.10
C THR A 551 -21.92 22.89 20.55
N VAL A 552 -21.21 23.03 21.66
CA VAL A 552 -20.51 21.94 22.33
C VAL A 552 -20.96 21.87 23.78
N LYS A 553 -21.28 20.66 24.24
CA LYS A 553 -21.59 20.33 25.63
C LYS A 553 -20.63 19.26 26.12
N VAL A 554 -20.02 19.46 27.28
CA VAL A 554 -19.18 18.45 27.93
C VAL A 554 -19.89 18.00 29.21
N ASN A 555 -20.18 16.71 29.32
CA ASN A 555 -20.97 16.14 30.40
C ASN A 555 -22.31 16.90 30.60
N ASP A 556 -22.61 17.29 31.84
CA ASP A 556 -23.81 18.04 32.21
C ASP A 556 -23.59 19.56 32.25
N GLU A 557 -22.45 20.05 31.77
CA GLU A 557 -22.15 21.49 31.73
C GLU A 557 -23.01 22.25 30.71
N LYS A 558 -22.97 23.58 30.78
CA LYS A 558 -23.73 24.45 29.84
C LYS A 558 -23.18 24.34 28.42
N GLU A 559 -24.09 24.32 27.45
CA GLU A 559 -23.71 24.39 26.03
C GLU A 559 -22.98 25.71 25.72
N ALA A 560 -21.86 25.60 24.99
CA ALA A 560 -21.11 26.76 24.50
C ALA A 560 -21.26 26.86 22.98
N THR A 561 -21.70 28.03 22.49
CA THR A 561 -21.79 28.31 21.04
C THR A 561 -20.43 28.76 20.49
N LYS A 562 -20.07 28.25 19.32
CA LYS A 562 -18.82 28.51 18.61
C LYS A 562 -19.09 28.59 17.09
N ILE A 563 -18.09 29.04 16.35
CA ILE A 563 -18.13 29.22 14.89
C ILE A 563 -17.11 28.31 14.24
N PHE A 564 -17.43 27.75 13.07
CA PHE A 564 -16.48 26.92 12.33
C PHE A 564 -15.25 27.73 11.94
N TYR A 565 -14.08 27.11 12.09
CA TYR A 565 -12.83 27.78 11.69
C TYR A 565 -12.60 27.73 10.17
N ALA A 566 -13.28 26.80 9.47
CA ALA A 566 -13.36 26.73 8.02
C ALA A 566 -14.83 26.45 7.60
N PRO A 567 -15.34 27.00 6.49
CA PRO A 567 -16.70 26.73 6.03
C PRO A 567 -16.81 25.35 5.37
N THR A 568 -18.01 24.76 5.39
CA THR A 568 -18.38 23.55 4.66
C THR A 568 -19.87 23.59 4.29
N ASP A 569 -20.28 22.79 3.29
CA ASP A 569 -21.69 22.54 2.96
C ASP A 569 -22.34 21.48 3.87
N GLY A 570 -21.53 20.60 4.45
CA GLY A 570 -21.95 19.60 5.43
C GLY A 570 -20.80 18.72 5.91
N PHE A 571 -21.18 17.65 6.59
CA PHE A 571 -20.28 16.71 7.23
C PHE A 571 -20.54 15.29 6.73
N GLU A 572 -19.48 14.55 6.48
CA GLU A 572 -19.54 13.14 6.06
C GLU A 572 -18.55 12.26 6.82
N ARG A 573 -17.65 12.83 7.64
CA ARG A 573 -16.64 12.07 8.38
C ARG A 573 -16.38 12.66 9.75
N ILE A 574 -16.16 11.77 10.73
CA ILE A 574 -15.68 12.12 12.08
C ILE A 574 -14.38 11.37 12.31
N MET A 575 -13.31 12.10 12.60
CA MET A 575 -11.95 11.55 12.73
C MET A 575 -11.41 11.77 14.13
N PHE A 576 -10.71 10.76 14.66
CA PHE A 576 -9.97 10.76 15.92
C PHE A 576 -8.49 10.47 15.62
N ARG A 577 -7.56 11.30 16.06
CA ARG A 577 -6.11 11.14 15.82
C ARG A 577 -5.26 11.63 16.97
N THR A 578 -4.20 10.89 17.31
CA THR A 578 -3.34 11.18 18.47
C THR A 578 -2.19 12.17 18.21
N GLY A 579 -2.16 12.77 17.03
CA GLY A 579 -1.15 13.73 16.62
C GLY A 579 -1.71 14.83 15.70
N GLU A 580 -0.86 15.81 15.43
CA GLU A 580 -1.19 16.90 14.50
C GLU A 580 -1.08 16.43 13.05
N GLN A 581 -1.93 16.99 12.17
CA GLN A 581 -1.84 16.73 10.73
C GLN A 581 -0.46 17.13 10.22
N ARG A 582 0.22 16.22 9.52
CA ARG A 582 1.41 16.54 8.75
C ARG A 582 1.04 17.13 7.40
N HIS A 583 1.83 18.10 6.97
CA HIS A 583 1.71 18.76 5.67
C HIS A 583 2.92 18.47 4.77
N SER A 584 4.07 18.11 5.34
CA SER A 584 5.23 17.62 4.60
C SER A 584 5.20 16.08 4.49
N PRO A 585 5.70 15.51 3.38
CA PRO A 585 6.15 16.20 2.17
C PRO A 585 4.97 16.83 1.42
N ASP A 586 5.21 17.91 0.70
CA ASP A 586 4.27 18.53 -0.23
C ASP A 586 4.75 18.39 -1.68
N ALA A 587 4.02 18.98 -2.62
CA ALA A 587 4.34 18.91 -4.04
C ALA A 587 5.69 19.56 -4.41
N ASP A 588 6.18 20.48 -3.57
CA ASP A 588 7.43 21.23 -3.76
C ASP A 588 8.61 20.62 -2.97
N THR A 589 8.35 19.56 -2.19
CA THR A 589 9.39 18.85 -1.45
C THR A 589 10.31 18.10 -2.42
N GLU A 590 11.61 18.28 -2.26
CA GLU A 590 12.61 17.62 -3.10
C GLU A 590 12.51 16.09 -2.99
N PRO A 591 12.58 15.35 -4.11
CA PRO A 591 12.38 13.90 -4.11
C PRO A 591 13.53 13.13 -3.48
N ASP A 592 14.75 13.67 -3.58
CA ASP A 592 15.99 13.10 -3.08
C ASP A 592 16.82 14.23 -2.45
N THR A 593 17.39 14.02 -1.26
CA THR A 593 18.38 14.92 -0.66
C THR A 593 19.77 14.36 -0.89
N GLU A 594 20.73 15.15 -1.41
CA GLU A 594 22.07 14.67 -1.80
C GLU A 594 22.82 13.94 -0.66
N ASP A 595 22.60 14.37 0.59
CA ASP A 595 23.32 13.85 1.75
C ASP A 595 22.65 12.64 2.43
N TYR A 596 21.47 12.22 1.96
CA TYR A 596 20.66 11.15 2.57
C TYR A 596 20.49 11.31 4.10
N ASP A 597 20.24 12.54 4.56
CA ASP A 597 20.14 12.86 5.98
C ASP A 597 19.01 12.10 6.67
N ASP A 598 19.30 11.55 7.84
CA ASP A 598 18.28 11.03 8.74
C ASP A 598 17.63 12.18 9.54
N LEU A 599 16.35 12.02 9.88
CA LEU A 599 15.73 12.91 10.86
C LEU A 599 16.41 12.75 12.23
N PRO A 600 16.53 13.81 13.03
CA PRO A 600 17.12 13.71 14.35
C PRO A 600 16.30 12.79 15.27
N GLN A 601 16.98 11.92 16.02
CA GLN A 601 16.37 11.04 17.02
C GLN A 601 15.32 10.05 16.44
N THR A 602 15.56 9.51 15.24
CA THR A 602 14.73 8.49 14.53
C THR A 602 14.18 7.33 15.40
N GLY A 603 14.95 6.89 16.39
CA GLY A 603 14.59 5.82 17.33
C GLY A 603 13.76 6.26 18.54
N LYS A 604 13.44 7.56 18.68
CA LYS A 604 12.81 8.11 19.88
C LYS A 604 11.39 7.59 20.11
N LEU A 605 11.15 7.14 21.34
CA LEU A 605 9.82 6.94 21.90
C LEU A 605 9.43 8.18 22.72
N ILE A 606 8.19 8.64 22.56
CA ILE A 606 7.59 9.67 23.41
C ILE A 606 6.78 8.99 24.53
N PRO A 607 6.49 9.69 25.66
CA PRO A 607 5.59 9.14 26.68
C PRO A 607 4.27 8.67 26.06
N GLU A 608 3.86 7.43 26.35
CA GLU A 608 2.69 6.82 25.73
C GLU A 608 1.41 7.55 26.13
N ALA A 609 0.71 8.10 25.14
CA ALA A 609 -0.60 8.68 25.30
C ALA A 609 -1.68 7.66 24.90
N VAL A 610 -2.70 7.48 25.74
CA VAL A 610 -3.79 6.54 25.50
C VAL A 610 -5.13 7.24 25.60
N PHE A 611 -5.96 7.08 24.56
CA PHE A 611 -7.32 7.61 24.53
C PHE A 611 -8.30 6.50 24.19
N ASN A 612 -9.31 6.35 25.04
CA ASN A 612 -10.31 5.30 24.91
C ASN A 612 -11.63 5.91 24.48
N ILE A 613 -12.19 5.47 23.36
CA ILE A 613 -13.49 5.91 22.86
C ILE A 613 -14.52 4.82 23.19
N GLU A 614 -15.53 5.14 23.99
CA GLU A 614 -16.59 4.19 24.39
C GLU A 614 -17.65 4.06 23.30
N SER A 615 -17.99 5.19 22.68
CA SER A 615 -19.06 5.26 21.71
C SER A 615 -18.96 6.49 20.81
N LEU A 616 -19.57 6.38 19.63
CA LEU A 616 -19.92 7.46 18.73
C LEU A 616 -21.36 7.26 18.27
N ILE A 617 -22.20 8.27 18.47
CA ILE A 617 -23.59 8.30 18.06
C ILE A 617 -23.82 9.56 17.25
N THR A 618 -24.43 9.46 16.08
CA THR A 618 -24.82 10.63 15.29
C THR A 618 -26.32 10.66 15.08
N LYS A 619 -26.85 11.86 14.84
CA LYS A 619 -28.22 12.06 14.40
C LYS A 619 -28.28 13.22 13.43
N LYS A 620 -28.78 12.98 12.23
CA LYS A 620 -29.12 14.06 11.30
C LYS A 620 -30.30 14.89 11.85
N LEU A 621 -30.19 16.22 11.79
CA LEU A 621 -31.18 17.17 12.36
C LEU A 621 -32.01 17.90 11.31
#